data_AF-A0A1F2WU26-F1
#
_entry.id   AF-A0A1F2WU26-F1
#
_cell.length_a   1.000
_cell.length_b   1.000
_cell.length_c   1.000
_cell.angle_alpha   90.00
_cell.angle_beta   90.00
_cell.angle_gamma   90.00
#
_symmetry.space_group_name_H-M   'P 1'
#
loop_
_entity.id
_entity.type
_entity.pdbx_description
1 polymer ?
#
loop_
_entity_poly.entity_id
_entity_poly.type
_entity_poly.pdbx_seq_one_letter_code
_entity_poly.pdbx_strand_id
1 'polypeptide(L)'
;MSLRYRVFLHSYLGFYSTSTLFYGERDAILIDASQLLSDAHSLVAELIPMRRNLTHIYVSHFHPDHHFGLGVLAQAFPRAKIVALPSVVSDIVFTSSDKLDTWSIDRFGPDTPLKTTIPMPMAEPRLELEGAEILVSDDWEGDSVNNSAVWVPSLRTLCATDIAFDDWNVWFIESNVERRVKWRTALDRLKEYDARVVIPGHGSEMTIEILERVAEEPSLEYTSCVDWTREYIDFYEDVYASATTGTELAARIRARYPDVKGNDFTIDWLAQLLFPQSCPDWFTPLPGEPGKIFLNPFGHYDGDPPRE
;
A
#
# COMPACT_ATOMS: atom_id res chain seq x y z
N MET A 1 21.82 -12.69 -15.66
CA MET A 1 20.57 -12.50 -16.44
C MET A 1 20.03 -11.13 -16.08
N SER A 2 19.43 -10.39 -17.01
CA SER A 2 18.83 -9.09 -16.66
C SER A 2 17.42 -9.34 -16.17
N LEU A 3 17.18 -9.10 -14.88
CA LEU A 3 15.81 -8.99 -14.39
C LEU A 3 15.13 -7.77 -15.03
N ARG A 4 13.81 -7.75 -14.96
CA ARG A 4 12.94 -6.63 -15.30
C ARG A 4 11.83 -6.52 -14.26
N TYR A 5 11.13 -5.39 -14.26
CA TYR A 5 9.91 -5.23 -13.48
C TYR A 5 8.78 -4.68 -14.35
N ARG A 6 7.54 -4.88 -13.89
CA ARG A 6 6.34 -4.21 -14.39
C ARG A 6 5.45 -3.88 -13.19
N VAL A 7 4.91 -2.66 -13.16
CA VAL A 7 3.99 -2.21 -12.10
C VAL A 7 2.58 -2.18 -12.67
N PHE A 8 1.63 -2.68 -11.90
CA PHE A 8 0.21 -2.72 -12.23
C PHE A 8 -0.53 -1.80 -11.26
N LEU A 9 -1.42 -0.97 -11.79
CA LEU A 9 -2.29 -0.09 -11.01
C LEU A 9 -3.68 -0.71 -10.92
N HIS A 10 -4.23 -0.73 -9.72
CA HIS A 10 -5.57 -1.24 -9.47
C HIS A 10 -6.62 -0.14 -9.64
N SER A 11 -7.90 -0.51 -9.65
CA SER A 11 -8.99 0.44 -9.85
C SER A 11 -9.06 1.51 -8.76
N TYR A 12 -9.82 2.57 -9.01
CA TYR A 12 -10.04 3.65 -8.02
C TYR A 12 -10.63 3.11 -6.71
N LEU A 13 -11.53 2.13 -6.83
CA LEU A 13 -12.11 1.46 -5.67
C LEU A 13 -11.12 0.49 -5.01
N GLY A 14 -10.14 -0.04 -5.73
CA GLY A 14 -8.95 -0.71 -5.21
C GLY A 14 -7.84 0.25 -4.77
N PHE A 15 -8.18 1.51 -4.53
CA PHE A 15 -7.33 2.58 -3.99
C PHE A 15 -6.13 2.96 -4.84
N TYR A 16 -6.12 2.64 -6.13
CA TYR A 16 -4.94 2.85 -6.97
C TYR A 16 -3.66 2.28 -6.32
N SER A 17 -3.82 1.22 -5.52
CA SER A 17 -2.72 0.44 -4.99
C SER A 17 -1.97 -0.21 -6.16
N THR A 18 -0.73 -0.61 -5.91
CA THR A 18 0.13 -1.19 -6.94
C THR A 18 0.47 -2.64 -6.64
N SER A 19 0.54 -3.46 -7.69
CA SER A 19 1.22 -4.74 -7.65
C SER A 19 2.46 -4.67 -8.53
N THR A 20 3.60 -5.19 -8.06
CA THR A 20 4.86 -5.17 -8.84
C THR A 20 5.29 -6.57 -9.20
N LEU A 21 5.46 -6.86 -10.49
CA LEU A 21 6.02 -8.12 -10.97
C LEU A 21 7.49 -7.94 -11.30
N PHE A 22 8.37 -8.63 -10.57
CA PHE A 22 9.75 -8.85 -10.97
C PHE A 22 9.85 -10.14 -11.78
N TYR A 23 10.51 -10.11 -12.94
CA TYR A 23 10.59 -11.28 -13.82
C TYR A 23 11.92 -11.36 -14.56
N GLY A 24 12.33 -12.60 -14.85
CA GLY A 24 13.47 -12.95 -15.69
C GLY A 24 13.03 -13.56 -17.02
N GLU A 25 13.83 -14.48 -17.53
CA GLU A 25 13.57 -15.19 -18.79
C GLU A 25 12.47 -16.25 -18.67
N ARG A 26 12.35 -16.90 -17.53
CA ARG A 26 11.46 -18.04 -17.25
C ARG A 26 10.55 -17.76 -16.07
N ASP A 27 11.12 -17.27 -14.97
CA ASP A 27 10.43 -17.16 -13.69
C ASP A 27 10.00 -15.72 -13.39
N ALA A 28 9.03 -15.58 -12.48
CA ALA A 28 8.60 -14.30 -11.94
C ALA A 28 8.19 -14.38 -10.46
N ILE A 29 8.22 -13.23 -9.80
CA ILE A 29 7.76 -13.00 -8.43
C ILE A 29 6.87 -11.75 -8.44
N LEU A 30 5.67 -11.88 -7.89
CA LEU A 30 4.72 -10.77 -7.74
C LEU A 30 4.78 -10.24 -6.31
N ILE A 31 4.75 -8.92 -6.16
CA ILE A 31 4.55 -8.21 -4.90
C ILE A 31 3.12 -7.69 -4.88
N ASP A 32 2.36 -8.09 -3.85
CA ASP A 32 0.99 -7.68 -3.53
C ASP A 32 -0.11 -8.08 -4.55
N ALA A 33 -1.36 -8.15 -4.08
CA ALA A 33 -2.44 -8.88 -4.74
C ALA A 33 -3.78 -8.13 -4.91
N SER A 34 -3.82 -6.80 -4.79
CA SER A 34 -5.02 -5.94 -4.90
C SER A 34 -6.11 -6.19 -3.84
N GLN A 35 -7.00 -5.20 -3.69
CA GLN A 35 -8.14 -5.20 -2.78
C GLN A 35 -9.33 -6.02 -3.31
N LEU A 36 -9.69 -5.75 -4.57
CA LEU A 36 -10.93 -6.22 -5.15
C LEU A 36 -10.70 -7.50 -5.94
N LEU A 37 -11.68 -8.41 -5.91
CA LEU A 37 -11.62 -9.63 -6.71
C LEU A 37 -11.60 -9.29 -8.20
N SER A 38 -12.33 -8.25 -8.63
CA SER A 38 -12.32 -7.73 -9.99
C SER A 38 -10.94 -7.22 -10.44
N ASP A 39 -10.23 -6.50 -9.57
CA ASP A 39 -8.84 -6.05 -9.83
C ASP A 39 -7.89 -7.24 -9.89
N ALA A 40 -8.03 -8.21 -9.00
CA ALA A 40 -7.23 -9.43 -9.02
C ALA A 40 -7.44 -10.25 -10.32
N HIS A 41 -8.68 -10.30 -10.84
CA HIS A 41 -8.97 -10.94 -12.13
C HIS A 41 -8.35 -10.17 -13.31
N SER A 42 -8.37 -8.84 -13.27
CA SER A 42 -7.69 -7.99 -14.26
C SER A 42 -6.17 -8.21 -14.23
N LEU A 43 -5.58 -8.28 -13.04
CA LEU A 43 -4.17 -8.60 -12.86
C LEU A 43 -3.82 -9.99 -13.42
N VAL A 44 -4.64 -11.02 -13.18
CA VAL A 44 -4.46 -12.34 -13.80
C VAL A 44 -4.47 -12.27 -15.33
N ALA A 45 -5.38 -11.48 -15.91
CA ALA A 45 -5.49 -11.30 -17.35
C ALA A 45 -4.24 -10.65 -17.97
N GLU A 46 -3.55 -9.79 -17.23
CA GLU A 46 -2.27 -9.21 -17.62
C GLU A 46 -1.08 -10.17 -17.44
N LEU A 47 -1.08 -10.99 -16.38
CA LEU A 47 0.02 -11.90 -16.06
C LEU A 47 0.10 -13.12 -16.99
N ILE A 48 -1.04 -13.71 -17.37
CA ILE A 48 -1.08 -14.93 -18.21
C ILE A 48 -0.36 -14.75 -19.56
N PRO A 49 -0.60 -13.66 -20.34
CA PRO A 49 0.08 -13.43 -21.61
C PRO A 49 1.60 -13.29 -21.50
N MET A 50 2.13 -12.91 -20.33
CA MET A 50 3.58 -12.78 -20.11
C MET A 50 4.31 -14.13 -20.13
N ARG A 51 3.59 -15.25 -19.96
CA ARG A 51 4.13 -16.63 -20.01
C ARG A 51 5.34 -16.87 -19.11
N ARG A 52 5.41 -16.17 -17.98
CA ARG A 52 6.40 -16.42 -16.92
C ARG A 52 5.83 -17.41 -15.92
N ASN A 53 6.69 -18.26 -15.39
CA ASN A 53 6.36 -19.13 -14.28
C ASN A 53 6.35 -18.31 -13.00
N LEU A 54 5.16 -17.93 -12.53
CA LEU A 54 5.01 -17.24 -11.25
C LEU A 54 5.39 -18.20 -10.11
N THR A 55 6.55 -17.97 -9.50
CA THR A 55 7.11 -18.85 -8.46
C THR A 55 6.63 -18.45 -7.08
N HIS A 56 6.53 -17.15 -6.82
CA HIS A 56 6.13 -16.59 -5.53
C HIS A 56 5.21 -15.39 -5.72
N ILE A 57 4.33 -15.20 -4.74
CA ILE A 57 3.58 -13.97 -4.51
C ILE A 57 3.94 -13.53 -3.08
N TYR A 58 4.62 -12.41 -2.96
CA TYR A 58 5.00 -11.82 -1.68
C TYR A 58 3.95 -10.80 -1.25
N VAL A 59 3.56 -10.81 0.02
CA VAL A 59 2.66 -9.79 0.61
C VAL A 59 3.47 -8.87 1.51
N SER A 60 3.33 -7.57 1.28
CA SER A 60 4.09 -6.54 1.97
C SER A 60 3.63 -6.29 3.40
N HIS A 61 2.32 -6.20 3.65
CA HIS A 61 1.78 -5.93 4.96
C HIS A 61 0.29 -6.31 5.06
N PHE A 62 -0.34 -6.03 6.21
CA PHE A 62 -1.66 -6.57 6.54
C PHE A 62 -2.84 -5.81 5.92
N HIS A 63 -2.60 -4.72 5.19
CA HIS A 63 -3.68 -3.98 4.57
C HIS A 63 -4.34 -4.76 3.43
N PRO A 64 -5.68 -4.80 3.41
CA PRO A 64 -6.45 -5.61 2.47
C PRO A 64 -6.08 -5.45 1.00
N ASP A 65 -5.73 -4.25 0.57
CA ASP A 65 -5.39 -3.92 -0.81
C ASP A 65 -4.08 -4.55 -1.30
N HIS A 66 -3.36 -5.20 -0.39
CA HIS A 66 -2.15 -5.97 -0.69
C HIS A 66 -2.38 -7.48 -0.70
N HIS A 67 -3.51 -8.00 -0.19
CA HIS A 67 -3.69 -9.45 -0.02
C HIS A 67 -5.10 -10.02 -0.29
N PHE A 68 -6.14 -9.21 -0.41
CA PHE A 68 -7.51 -9.74 -0.61
C PHE A 68 -7.66 -10.52 -1.92
N GLY A 69 -7.00 -10.09 -3.00
CA GLY A 69 -7.01 -10.81 -4.28
C GLY A 69 -6.20 -12.10 -4.34
N LEU A 70 -5.49 -12.49 -3.27
CA LEU A 70 -4.66 -13.71 -3.24
C LEU A 70 -5.42 -14.97 -3.60
N GLY A 71 -6.70 -15.07 -3.21
CA GLY A 71 -7.55 -16.22 -3.55
C GLY A 71 -7.73 -16.43 -5.06
N VAL A 72 -7.81 -15.34 -5.83
CA VAL A 72 -7.91 -15.36 -7.29
C VAL A 72 -6.58 -15.75 -7.91
N LEU A 73 -5.48 -15.14 -7.45
CA LEU A 73 -4.14 -15.46 -7.94
C LEU A 73 -3.73 -16.92 -7.64
N ALA A 74 -4.10 -17.46 -6.48
CA ALA A 74 -3.85 -18.86 -6.13
C ALA A 74 -4.55 -19.84 -7.09
N GLN A 75 -5.75 -19.51 -7.56
CA GLN A 75 -6.48 -20.32 -8.52
C GLN A 75 -5.84 -20.26 -9.92
N ALA A 76 -5.42 -19.07 -10.36
CA ALA A 76 -4.78 -18.88 -11.66
C ALA A 76 -3.36 -19.47 -11.71
N PHE A 77 -2.62 -19.38 -10.60
CA PHE A 77 -1.21 -19.80 -10.49
C PHE A 77 -1.01 -20.79 -9.33
N PRO A 78 -1.57 -22.01 -9.39
CA PRO A 78 -1.60 -22.95 -8.25
C PRO A 78 -0.22 -23.49 -7.83
N ARG A 79 0.84 -23.20 -8.59
CA ARG A 79 2.23 -23.54 -8.24
C ARG A 79 2.99 -22.40 -7.56
N ALA A 80 2.45 -21.18 -7.59
CA ALA A 80 3.06 -20.04 -6.94
C ALA A 80 2.94 -20.20 -5.42
N LYS A 81 4.05 -19.98 -4.71
CA LYS A 81 4.04 -19.94 -3.24
C LYS A 81 3.62 -18.55 -2.80
N ILE A 82 2.53 -18.45 -2.06
CA ILE A 82 2.13 -17.21 -1.42
C ILE A 82 2.87 -17.11 -0.09
N VAL A 83 3.67 -16.06 0.07
CA VAL A 83 4.61 -15.91 1.18
C VAL A 83 4.60 -14.49 1.74
N ALA A 84 4.96 -14.34 3.01
CA ALA A 84 5.20 -13.04 3.63
C ALA A 84 6.19 -13.20 4.79
N LEU A 85 6.72 -12.10 5.32
CA LEU A 85 7.51 -12.12 6.55
C LEU A 85 6.66 -12.63 7.73
N PRO A 86 7.25 -13.33 8.72
CA PRO A 86 6.48 -13.91 9.84
C PRO A 86 5.63 -12.89 10.61
N SER A 87 6.12 -11.66 10.78
CA SER A 87 5.40 -10.52 11.37
C SER A 87 4.13 -10.22 10.55
N VAL A 88 4.26 -10.03 9.24
CA VAL A 88 3.14 -9.79 8.32
C VAL A 88 2.11 -10.93 8.35
N VAL A 89 2.54 -12.19 8.40
CA VAL A 89 1.61 -13.33 8.51
C VAL A 89 0.83 -13.26 9.83
N SER A 90 1.51 -12.97 10.94
CA SER A 90 0.85 -12.80 12.25
C SER A 90 -0.19 -11.68 12.20
N ASP A 91 0.16 -10.56 11.57
CA ASP A 91 -0.69 -9.39 11.48
C ASP A 91 -1.94 -9.67 10.65
N ILE A 92 -1.79 -10.29 9.47
CA ILE A 92 -2.92 -10.70 8.62
C ILE A 92 -3.85 -11.68 9.35
N VAL A 93 -3.28 -12.66 10.07
CA VAL A 93 -4.08 -13.61 10.84
C VAL A 93 -4.92 -12.87 11.88
N PHE A 94 -4.32 -11.94 12.61
CA PHE A 94 -5.00 -11.17 13.65
C PHE A 94 -6.12 -10.29 13.09
N THR A 95 -5.87 -9.58 11.99
CA THR A 95 -6.82 -8.59 11.45
C THR A 95 -7.83 -9.15 10.45
N SER A 96 -7.70 -10.42 10.05
CA SER A 96 -8.45 -11.00 8.92
C SER A 96 -9.97 -10.83 9.00
N SER A 97 -10.60 -11.20 10.12
CA SER A 97 -12.06 -11.10 10.29
C SER A 97 -12.54 -9.65 10.29
N ASP A 98 -11.90 -8.79 11.08
CA ASP A 98 -12.31 -7.39 11.22
C ASP A 98 -12.18 -6.62 9.90
N LYS A 99 -11.09 -6.85 9.15
CA LYS A 99 -10.90 -6.22 7.84
C LYS A 99 -11.93 -6.77 6.84
N LEU A 100 -12.26 -8.07 6.86
CA LEU A 100 -13.33 -8.59 6.00
C LEU A 100 -14.68 -7.94 6.32
N ASP A 101 -15.08 -7.86 7.58
CA ASP A 101 -16.35 -7.26 7.96
C ASP A 101 -16.42 -5.79 7.53
N THR A 102 -15.40 -4.99 7.88
CA THR A 102 -15.31 -3.56 7.54
C THR A 102 -15.42 -3.31 6.02
N TRP A 103 -14.68 -4.07 5.22
CA TRP A 103 -14.57 -3.79 3.79
C TRP A 103 -15.65 -4.48 2.95
N SER A 104 -16.10 -5.67 3.35
CA SER A 104 -17.13 -6.43 2.61
C SER A 104 -18.54 -5.94 2.90
N ILE A 105 -18.88 -5.66 4.17
CA ILE A 105 -20.25 -5.30 4.55
C ILE A 105 -20.51 -3.84 4.25
N ASP A 106 -19.55 -2.97 4.59
CA ASP A 106 -19.80 -1.53 4.65
C ASP A 106 -19.31 -0.76 3.42
N ARG A 107 -18.47 -1.36 2.55
CA ARG A 107 -17.87 -0.63 1.41
C ARG A 107 -17.98 -1.28 0.03
N PHE A 108 -17.55 -2.53 -0.11
CA PHE A 108 -17.30 -3.15 -1.43
C PHE A 108 -18.22 -4.33 -1.76
N GLY A 109 -18.94 -4.86 -0.78
CA GLY A 109 -19.93 -5.92 -1.01
C GLY A 109 -19.29 -7.21 -1.55
N PRO A 110 -19.86 -7.82 -2.60
CA PRO A 110 -19.43 -9.12 -3.10
C PRO A 110 -18.08 -9.09 -3.85
N ASP A 111 -17.48 -7.91 -4.06
CA ASP A 111 -16.18 -7.78 -4.76
C ASP A 111 -14.97 -7.93 -3.81
N THR A 112 -15.21 -8.39 -2.58
CA THR A 112 -14.17 -8.80 -1.61
C THR A 112 -14.19 -10.31 -1.42
N PRO A 113 -13.07 -10.94 -1.00
CA PRO A 113 -13.02 -12.38 -0.75
C PRO A 113 -13.96 -12.80 0.40
N LEU A 114 -14.55 -13.99 0.29
CA LEU A 114 -15.35 -14.57 1.39
C LEU A 114 -14.51 -15.00 2.61
N LYS A 115 -13.20 -15.17 2.40
CA LYS A 115 -12.22 -15.50 3.43
C LYS A 115 -10.84 -15.02 3.00
N THR A 116 -10.04 -14.56 3.94
CA THR A 116 -8.65 -14.17 3.69
C THR A 116 -7.81 -15.41 3.36
N THR A 117 -7.01 -15.33 2.29
CA THR A 117 -5.95 -16.31 2.02
C THR A 117 -4.71 -15.91 2.81
N ILE A 118 -4.31 -16.75 3.77
CA ILE A 118 -3.15 -16.46 4.64
C ILE A 118 -1.85 -16.88 3.93
N PRO A 119 -0.85 -15.98 3.77
CA PRO A 119 0.47 -16.34 3.25
C PRO A 119 1.24 -17.30 4.16
N MET A 120 2.17 -18.05 3.57
CA MET A 120 3.12 -18.86 4.36
C MET A 120 4.24 -17.98 4.91
N PRO A 121 4.65 -18.17 6.18
CA PRO A 121 5.77 -17.41 6.73
C PRO A 121 7.08 -17.81 6.05
N MET A 122 7.86 -16.82 5.63
CA MET A 122 9.18 -17.01 5.06
C MET A 122 10.18 -17.49 6.12
N ALA A 123 11.08 -18.39 5.73
CA ALA A 123 12.16 -18.86 6.61
C ALA A 123 13.32 -17.86 6.69
N GLU A 124 13.56 -17.13 5.60
CA GLU A 124 14.59 -16.11 5.47
C GLU A 124 14.00 -14.89 4.76
N PRO A 125 14.45 -13.67 5.06
CA PRO A 125 13.94 -12.43 4.46
C PRO A 125 14.50 -12.19 3.05
N ARG A 126 14.52 -13.23 2.22
CA ARG A 126 14.99 -13.18 0.83
C ARG A 126 14.25 -14.16 -0.07
N LEU A 127 14.08 -13.76 -1.32
CA LEU A 127 13.66 -14.60 -2.42
C LEU A 127 14.76 -14.60 -3.49
N GLU A 128 14.77 -15.63 -4.33
CA GLU A 128 15.69 -15.72 -5.46
C GLU A 128 14.88 -15.78 -6.76
N LEU A 129 15.29 -14.99 -7.73
CA LEU A 129 14.74 -14.97 -9.08
C LEU A 129 15.88 -15.15 -10.08
N GLU A 130 16.00 -16.35 -10.64
CA GLU A 130 17.02 -16.69 -11.65
C GLU A 130 18.46 -16.35 -11.24
N GLY A 131 18.80 -16.60 -9.97
CA GLY A 131 20.11 -16.32 -9.39
C GLY A 131 20.34 -14.87 -8.95
N ALA A 132 19.34 -14.00 -9.08
CA ALA A 132 19.35 -12.66 -8.48
C ALA A 132 18.50 -12.62 -7.21
N GLU A 133 18.96 -11.88 -6.20
CA GLU A 133 18.28 -11.76 -4.92
C GLU A 133 17.20 -10.68 -4.96
N ILE A 134 16.08 -10.97 -4.30
CA ILE A 134 15.04 -10.02 -3.92
C ILE A 134 15.01 -10.03 -2.38
N LEU A 135 15.45 -8.94 -1.77
CA LEU A 135 15.57 -8.83 -0.32
C LEU A 135 14.32 -8.15 0.23
N VAL A 136 13.76 -8.70 1.30
CA VAL A 136 12.59 -8.13 1.97
C VAL A 136 12.97 -7.76 3.39
N SER A 137 12.35 -6.73 3.95
CA SER A 137 12.59 -6.31 5.34
C SER A 137 11.32 -5.71 5.91
N ASP A 138 11.00 -6.04 7.16
CA ASP A 138 9.89 -5.47 7.93
C ASP A 138 10.37 -4.30 8.81
N ASP A 139 9.54 -3.91 9.77
CA ASP A 139 9.78 -2.80 10.72
C ASP A 139 10.01 -1.45 10.00
N TRP A 140 9.23 -1.25 8.93
CA TRP A 140 9.07 0.04 8.30
C TRP A 140 7.78 0.69 8.78
N GLU A 141 7.87 1.97 9.12
CA GLU A 141 6.72 2.80 9.42
C GLU A 141 6.20 3.42 8.12
N GLY A 142 4.92 3.24 7.88
CA GLY A 142 4.20 3.76 6.72
C GLY A 142 2.81 4.22 7.12
N ASP A 143 1.84 3.95 6.25
CA ASP A 143 0.42 4.05 6.55
C ASP A 143 -0.02 3.20 7.77
N SER A 144 0.72 2.13 8.04
CA SER A 144 0.53 1.15 9.10
C SER A 144 1.89 0.68 9.66
N VAL A 145 1.84 0.03 10.82
CA VAL A 145 3.02 -0.61 11.40
C VAL A 145 3.45 -1.80 10.55
N ASN A 146 4.72 -2.19 10.67
CA ASN A 146 5.27 -3.41 10.07
C ASN A 146 5.08 -3.49 8.55
N ASN A 147 5.22 -2.36 7.85
CA ASN A 147 5.35 -2.35 6.40
C ASN A 147 6.62 -3.11 5.96
N SER A 148 6.60 -3.63 4.73
CA SER A 148 7.78 -4.28 4.14
C SER A 148 8.39 -3.47 3.01
N ALA A 149 9.70 -3.19 3.06
CA ALA A 149 10.43 -2.74 1.88
C ALA A 149 10.98 -3.94 1.09
N VAL A 150 10.86 -3.91 -0.25
CA VAL A 150 11.39 -4.95 -1.16
C VAL A 150 12.50 -4.36 -2.02
N TRP A 151 13.74 -4.80 -1.80
CA TRP A 151 14.91 -4.32 -2.51
C TRP A 151 15.43 -5.33 -3.53
N VAL A 152 15.65 -4.89 -4.77
CA VAL A 152 16.24 -5.70 -5.84
C VAL A 152 17.56 -5.06 -6.28
N PRO A 153 18.71 -5.45 -5.68
CA PRO A 153 20.00 -4.81 -5.90
C PRO A 153 20.42 -4.79 -7.38
N SER A 154 20.17 -5.89 -8.10
CA SER A 154 20.56 -6.01 -9.51
C SER A 154 19.83 -5.02 -10.43
N LEU A 155 18.69 -4.47 -10.00
CA LEU A 155 17.92 -3.46 -10.72
C LEU A 155 18.11 -2.05 -10.15
N ARG A 156 18.71 -1.94 -8.95
CA ARG A 156 18.64 -0.76 -8.09
C ARG A 156 17.18 -0.27 -7.95
N THR A 157 16.25 -1.19 -7.73
CA THR A 157 14.82 -0.90 -7.61
C THR A 157 14.30 -1.29 -6.23
N LEU A 158 13.59 -0.38 -5.59
CA LEU A 158 13.00 -0.53 -4.26
C LEU A 158 11.48 -0.42 -4.37
N CYS A 159 10.71 -1.45 -4.00
CA CYS A 159 9.29 -1.25 -3.70
C CYS A 159 9.21 -0.72 -2.29
N ALA A 160 8.75 0.52 -2.16
CA ALA A 160 8.54 1.17 -0.87
C ALA A 160 7.18 0.83 -0.26
N THR A 161 6.29 0.15 -0.99
CA THR A 161 4.93 -0.18 -0.53
C THR A 161 4.31 1.08 0.09
N ASP A 162 3.61 0.97 1.20
CA ASP A 162 2.93 2.12 1.80
C ASP A 162 3.84 2.90 2.76
N ILE A 163 5.16 2.80 2.58
CA ILE A 163 6.13 3.74 3.14
C ILE A 163 6.18 4.99 2.26
N ALA A 164 5.98 4.85 0.94
CA ALA A 164 5.97 5.96 0.00
C ALA A 164 4.75 5.91 -0.94
N PHE A 165 4.19 7.07 -1.22
CA PHE A 165 3.01 7.32 -2.04
C PHE A 165 3.35 8.28 -3.19
N ASP A 166 2.55 8.27 -4.24
CA ASP A 166 2.56 9.31 -5.29
C ASP A 166 1.15 9.56 -5.81
N ASP A 167 0.76 10.83 -5.98
CA ASP A 167 -0.58 11.25 -6.47
C ASP A 167 -1.81 10.55 -5.82
N TRP A 168 -1.66 10.03 -4.59
CA TRP A 168 -2.72 9.43 -3.79
C TRP A 168 -2.73 9.99 -2.37
N ASN A 169 -3.91 10.22 -1.80
CA ASN A 169 -4.04 10.79 -0.46
C ASN A 169 -3.35 9.89 0.58
N VAL A 170 -2.29 10.42 1.22
CA VAL A 170 -1.50 9.66 2.19
C VAL A 170 -2.37 9.22 3.38
N TRP A 171 -2.33 7.94 3.69
CA TRP A 171 -3.21 7.32 4.69
C TRP A 171 -2.75 7.61 6.12
N PHE A 172 -3.29 8.66 6.73
CA PHE A 172 -2.96 9.05 8.11
C PHE A 172 -3.87 8.45 9.18
N ILE A 173 -4.95 7.77 8.79
CA ILE A 173 -5.97 7.24 9.70
C ILE A 173 -5.36 6.28 10.74
N GLU A 174 -4.35 5.51 10.36
CA GLU A 174 -3.65 4.54 11.21
C GLU A 174 -2.27 5.06 11.69
N SER A 175 -2.11 6.39 11.77
CA SER A 175 -0.88 7.05 12.25
C SER A 175 -1.17 8.19 13.23
N ASN A 176 -0.41 8.27 14.32
CA ASN A 176 -0.39 9.41 15.21
C ASN A 176 0.88 10.26 15.01
N VAL A 177 0.99 11.40 15.70
CA VAL A 177 2.16 12.29 15.64
C VAL A 177 3.49 11.55 15.87
N GLU A 178 3.58 10.64 16.85
CA GLU A 178 4.82 9.90 17.14
C GLU A 178 5.18 8.98 15.98
N ARG A 179 4.19 8.24 15.44
CA ARG A 179 4.39 7.37 14.28
C ARG A 179 4.77 8.15 13.05
N ARG A 180 4.22 9.35 12.82
CA ARG A 180 4.65 10.20 11.69
C ARG A 180 6.09 10.71 11.83
N VAL A 181 6.64 10.86 13.04
CA VAL A 181 8.10 11.08 13.23
C VAL A 181 8.90 9.85 12.77
N LYS A 182 8.45 8.65 13.13
CA LYS A 182 9.07 7.39 12.69
C LYS A 182 8.95 7.21 11.17
N TRP A 183 7.81 7.55 10.59
CA TRP A 183 7.56 7.48 9.14
C TRP A 183 8.49 8.42 8.36
N ARG A 184 8.68 9.66 8.84
CA ARG A 184 9.69 10.57 8.29
C ARG A 184 11.10 9.96 8.31
N THR A 185 11.46 9.27 9.39
CA THR A 185 12.74 8.56 9.51
C THR A 185 12.81 7.36 8.56
N ALA A 186 11.71 6.65 8.35
CA ALA A 186 11.61 5.55 7.38
C ALA A 186 11.83 6.05 5.95
N LEU A 187 11.23 7.18 5.56
CA LEU A 187 11.48 7.83 4.26
C LEU A 187 12.95 8.21 4.08
N ASP A 188 13.61 8.72 5.12
CA ASP A 188 15.04 9.04 5.08
C ASP A 188 15.89 7.76 4.91
N ARG A 189 15.52 6.66 5.59
CA ARG A 189 16.16 5.35 5.43
C ARG A 189 16.00 4.75 4.02
N LEU A 190 14.87 4.99 3.33
CA LEU A 190 14.70 4.53 1.94
C LEU A 190 15.78 5.11 1.01
N LYS A 191 16.23 6.34 1.27
CA LYS A 191 17.27 7.01 0.47
C LYS A 191 18.65 6.35 0.62
N GLU A 192 18.88 5.59 1.69
CA GLU A 192 20.16 4.90 1.94
C GLU A 192 20.41 3.74 0.97
N TYR A 193 19.36 3.22 0.30
CA TYR A 193 19.49 2.13 -0.68
C TYR A 193 20.16 2.55 -1.99
N ASP A 194 20.36 3.85 -2.23
CA ASP A 194 20.86 4.38 -3.51
C ASP A 194 20.06 3.80 -4.70
N ALA A 195 18.74 3.74 -4.54
CA ALA A 195 17.83 3.22 -5.53
C ALA A 195 17.76 4.15 -6.74
N ARG A 196 17.79 3.57 -7.94
CA ARG A 196 17.48 4.26 -9.20
C ARG A 196 15.97 4.49 -9.33
N VAL A 197 15.19 3.53 -8.84
CA VAL A 197 13.73 3.54 -8.90
C VAL A 197 13.15 3.16 -7.54
N VAL A 198 12.24 3.98 -7.03
CA VAL A 198 11.40 3.68 -5.87
C VAL A 198 9.95 3.56 -6.36
N ILE A 199 9.34 2.41 -6.17
CA ILE A 199 7.95 2.13 -6.56
C ILE A 199 7.06 2.38 -5.33
N PRO A 200 6.15 3.37 -5.37
CA PRO A 200 5.23 3.65 -4.27
C PRO A 200 4.12 2.60 -4.20
N GLY A 201 3.54 2.42 -3.01
CA GLY A 201 2.42 1.51 -2.78
C GLY A 201 1.15 1.93 -3.51
N HIS A 202 0.94 3.25 -3.61
CA HIS A 202 -0.15 3.87 -4.37
C HIS A 202 0.37 4.92 -5.34
N GLY A 203 -0.30 5.03 -6.48
CA GLY A 203 0.08 5.90 -7.58
C GLY A 203 -1.12 6.49 -8.30
N SER A 204 -0.86 7.17 -9.40
CA SER A 204 -1.87 7.38 -10.45
C SER A 204 -1.40 6.82 -11.79
N GLU A 205 -2.21 6.97 -12.82
CA GLU A 205 -1.86 6.60 -14.18
C GLU A 205 -0.57 7.31 -14.63
N MET A 206 -0.36 8.56 -14.21
CA MET A 206 0.88 9.31 -14.47
C MET A 206 2.09 8.68 -13.78
N THR A 207 1.92 8.20 -12.54
CA THR A 207 2.96 7.44 -11.82
C THR A 207 3.37 6.20 -12.61
N ILE A 208 2.40 5.45 -13.15
CA ILE A 208 2.68 4.26 -13.98
C ILE A 208 3.39 4.63 -15.28
N GLU A 209 2.95 5.66 -16.00
CA GLU A 209 3.61 6.13 -17.22
C GLU A 209 5.09 6.49 -16.97
N ILE A 210 5.39 7.10 -15.82
CA ILE A 210 6.77 7.39 -15.41
C ILE A 210 7.54 6.09 -15.14
N LEU A 211 6.97 5.18 -14.35
CA LEU A 211 7.61 3.92 -13.98
C LEU A 211 7.90 3.02 -15.19
N GLU A 212 7.01 2.99 -16.18
CA GLU A 212 7.20 2.28 -17.45
C GLU A 212 8.33 2.91 -18.27
N ARG A 213 8.37 4.24 -18.38
CA ARG A 213 9.45 4.93 -19.09
C ARG A 213 10.81 4.69 -18.44
N VAL A 214 10.91 4.77 -17.11
CA VAL A 214 12.17 4.56 -16.38
C VAL A 214 12.60 3.09 -16.39
N ALA A 215 11.67 2.15 -16.55
CA ALA A 215 11.99 0.73 -16.73
C ALA A 215 12.73 0.48 -18.06
N GLU A 216 12.34 1.18 -19.14
CA GLU A 216 12.92 1.03 -20.47
C GLU A 216 14.14 1.93 -20.74
N GLU A 217 14.31 3.00 -19.96
CA GLU A 217 15.41 3.97 -20.10
C GLU A 217 16.34 3.98 -18.86
N PRO A 218 17.45 3.21 -18.86
CA PRO A 218 18.35 3.10 -17.70
C PRO A 218 19.00 4.40 -17.22
N SER A 219 19.06 5.43 -18.07
CA SER A 219 19.58 6.76 -17.74
C SER A 219 18.60 7.62 -16.95
N LEU A 220 17.33 7.22 -16.87
CA LEU A 220 16.34 7.89 -16.05
C LEU A 220 16.28 7.27 -14.66
N GLU A 221 15.77 8.06 -13.73
CA GLU A 221 15.58 7.71 -12.33
C GLU A 221 14.17 8.14 -11.90
N TYR A 222 13.63 7.48 -10.90
CA TYR A 222 12.38 7.87 -10.26
C TYR A 222 12.42 7.55 -8.78
N THR A 223 12.71 8.55 -7.97
CA THR A 223 12.76 8.46 -6.50
C THR A 223 11.90 9.54 -5.84
N SER A 224 11.26 10.40 -6.64
CA SER A 224 10.54 11.59 -6.21
C SER A 224 9.32 11.29 -5.35
N CYS A 225 8.75 10.08 -5.41
CA CYS A 225 7.66 9.66 -4.52
C CYS A 225 8.05 9.73 -3.03
N VAL A 226 9.32 9.50 -2.70
CA VAL A 226 9.82 9.61 -1.32
C VAL A 226 9.72 11.05 -0.82
N ASP A 227 10.18 12.01 -1.63
CA ASP A 227 10.10 13.43 -1.29
C ASP A 227 8.65 13.94 -1.33
N TRP A 228 7.86 13.48 -2.29
CA TRP A 228 6.43 13.80 -2.37
C TRP A 228 5.68 13.37 -1.10
N THR A 229 5.92 12.15 -0.63
CA THR A 229 5.33 11.64 0.62
C THR A 229 5.79 12.47 1.81
N ARG A 230 7.09 12.80 1.88
CA ARG A 230 7.65 13.63 2.96
C ARG A 230 6.99 15.01 3.00
N GLU A 231 6.86 15.67 1.86
CA GLU A 231 6.21 16.98 1.75
C GLU A 231 4.73 16.91 2.16
N TYR A 232 4.03 15.84 1.78
CA TYR A 232 2.64 15.64 2.18
C TYR A 232 2.52 15.47 3.71
N ILE A 233 3.37 14.65 4.32
CA ILE A 233 3.41 14.46 5.78
C ILE A 233 3.67 15.79 6.49
N ASP A 234 4.69 16.54 6.06
CA ASP A 234 5.06 17.80 6.71
C ASP A 234 3.93 18.84 6.58
N PHE A 235 3.29 18.91 5.40
CA PHE A 235 2.10 19.75 5.21
C PHE A 235 0.91 19.30 6.08
N TYR A 236 0.65 18.00 6.16
CA TYR A 236 -0.44 17.47 6.98
C TYR A 236 -0.22 17.78 8.46
N GLU A 237 1.01 17.70 8.96
CA GLU A 237 1.33 18.03 10.35
C GLU A 237 1.05 19.50 10.67
N ASP A 238 1.33 20.42 9.73
CA ASP A 238 0.96 21.83 9.86
C ASP A 238 -0.56 22.05 9.86
N VAL A 239 -1.30 21.26 9.07
CA VAL A 239 -2.77 21.29 9.08
C VAL A 239 -3.31 20.72 10.39
N TYR A 240 -2.83 19.55 10.78
CA TYR A 240 -3.18 18.87 12.01
C TYR A 240 -2.90 19.78 13.22
N ALA A 241 -1.74 20.44 13.32
CA ALA A 241 -1.40 21.27 14.48
C ALA A 241 -2.36 22.46 14.67
N SER A 242 -2.96 23.00 13.61
CA SER A 242 -3.68 24.28 13.68
C SER A 242 -5.15 24.24 13.27
N ALA A 243 -5.62 23.20 12.59
CA ALA A 243 -7.04 23.06 12.26
C ALA A 243 -7.87 22.90 13.54
N THR A 244 -9.06 23.49 13.52
CA THR A 244 -10.00 23.51 14.67
C THR A 244 -11.31 22.80 14.39
N THR A 245 -11.56 22.43 13.13
CA THR A 245 -12.76 21.70 12.70
C THR A 245 -12.41 20.71 11.59
N GLY A 246 -13.24 19.68 11.42
CA GLY A 246 -13.09 18.69 10.35
C GLY A 246 -13.26 19.31 8.97
N THR A 247 -14.19 20.27 8.83
CA THR A 247 -14.37 21.02 7.57
C THR A 247 -13.14 21.85 7.22
N GLU A 248 -12.49 22.49 8.20
CA GLU A 248 -11.25 23.25 7.98
C GLU A 248 -10.10 22.33 7.56
N LEU A 249 -9.91 21.20 8.26
CA LEU A 249 -8.88 20.21 7.92
C LEU A 249 -9.07 19.72 6.48
N ALA A 250 -10.28 19.30 6.13
CA ALA A 250 -10.59 18.80 4.80
C ALA A 250 -10.39 19.87 3.72
N ALA A 251 -10.86 21.10 3.96
CA ALA A 251 -10.72 22.19 3.01
C ALA A 251 -9.25 22.56 2.75
N ARG A 252 -8.41 22.59 3.79
CA ARG A 252 -6.98 22.92 3.65
C ARG A 252 -6.23 21.86 2.85
N ILE A 253 -6.48 20.57 3.13
CA ILE A 253 -5.85 19.47 2.38
C ILE A 253 -6.27 19.53 0.91
N ARG A 254 -7.57 19.63 0.64
CA ARG A 254 -8.12 19.74 -0.73
C ARG A 254 -7.65 20.99 -1.47
N ALA A 255 -7.38 22.10 -0.77
CA ALA A 255 -6.84 23.31 -1.39
C ALA A 255 -5.38 23.14 -1.86
N ARG A 256 -4.55 22.39 -1.11
CA ARG A 256 -3.14 22.15 -1.47
C ARG A 256 -2.99 21.05 -2.52
N TYR A 257 -3.85 20.03 -2.46
CA TYR A 257 -3.80 18.82 -3.27
C TYR A 257 -5.15 18.56 -3.96
N PRO A 258 -5.68 19.46 -4.80
CA PRO A 258 -7.04 19.33 -5.34
C PRO A 258 -7.24 18.11 -6.24
N ASP A 259 -6.21 17.72 -6.98
CA ASP A 259 -6.28 16.67 -8.02
C ASP A 259 -5.73 15.30 -7.57
N VAL A 260 -5.22 15.23 -6.33
CA VAL A 260 -4.72 13.98 -5.72
C VAL A 260 -5.89 13.01 -5.56
N LYS A 261 -5.65 11.74 -5.87
CA LYS A 261 -6.67 10.69 -5.84
C LYS A 261 -7.00 10.29 -4.39
N GLY A 262 -8.19 9.74 -4.14
CA GLY A 262 -8.65 9.35 -2.79
C GLY A 262 -9.07 10.53 -1.88
N ASN A 263 -9.13 11.75 -2.41
CA ASN A 263 -9.52 12.95 -1.66
C ASN A 263 -10.99 13.01 -1.22
N ASP A 264 -11.85 12.19 -1.81
CA ASP A 264 -13.27 12.13 -1.53
C ASP A 264 -13.55 11.42 -0.20
N PHE A 265 -13.03 10.20 0.02
CA PHE A 265 -13.33 9.42 1.22
C PHE A 265 -12.23 9.47 2.29
N THR A 266 -10.95 9.42 1.93
CA THR A 266 -9.86 9.32 2.93
C THR A 266 -9.81 10.57 3.81
N ILE A 267 -9.96 11.75 3.22
CA ILE A 267 -10.01 13.02 3.95
C ILE A 267 -11.25 13.11 4.83
N ASP A 268 -12.41 12.70 4.31
CA ASP A 268 -13.67 12.76 5.05
C ASP A 268 -13.63 11.85 6.28
N TRP A 269 -13.05 10.65 6.16
CA TRP A 269 -12.87 9.73 7.28
C TRP A 269 -11.88 10.25 8.30
N LEU A 270 -10.72 10.75 7.84
CA LEU A 270 -9.72 11.36 8.72
C LEU A 270 -10.30 12.55 9.50
N ALA A 271 -11.06 13.41 8.82
CA ALA A 271 -11.73 14.55 9.44
C ALA A 271 -12.78 14.10 10.46
N GLN A 272 -13.60 13.08 10.17
CA GLN A 272 -14.61 12.57 11.11
C GLN A 272 -14.01 11.91 12.34
N LEU A 273 -12.87 11.22 12.20
CA LEU A 273 -12.18 10.59 13.33
C LEU A 273 -11.54 11.65 14.25
N LEU A 274 -11.01 12.73 13.67
CA LEU A 274 -10.39 13.82 14.42
C LEU A 274 -11.40 14.81 15.00
N PHE A 275 -12.46 15.13 14.27
CA PHE A 275 -13.41 16.20 14.57
C PHE A 275 -14.86 15.69 14.39
N PRO A 276 -15.32 14.79 15.28
CA PRO A 276 -16.60 14.10 15.10
C PRO A 276 -17.83 15.01 15.19
N GLN A 277 -17.70 16.25 15.70
CA GLN A 277 -18.83 17.16 15.90
C GLN A 277 -18.94 18.24 14.81
N SER A 278 -17.85 18.55 14.09
CA SER A 278 -17.80 19.62 13.08
C SER A 278 -17.69 19.13 11.63
N CYS A 279 -17.88 17.83 11.41
CA CYS A 279 -18.04 17.26 10.07
C CYS A 279 -19.51 17.34 9.61
N PRO A 280 -19.78 17.77 8.37
CA PRO A 280 -21.13 17.84 7.85
C PRO A 280 -21.63 16.47 7.37
N ASP A 281 -22.95 16.27 7.37
CA ASP A 281 -23.61 15.00 7.00
C ASP A 281 -23.34 14.52 5.56
N TRP A 282 -22.83 15.40 4.68
CA TRP A 282 -22.48 15.03 3.30
C TRP A 282 -21.07 14.46 3.15
N PHE A 283 -20.25 14.46 4.21
CA PHE A 283 -19.00 13.72 4.22
C PHE A 283 -19.27 12.21 4.07
N THR A 284 -18.36 11.51 3.40
CA THR A 284 -18.45 10.05 3.24
C THR A 284 -18.52 9.39 4.62
N PRO A 285 -19.58 8.63 4.96
CA PRO A 285 -19.69 8.00 6.27
C PRO A 285 -18.53 7.06 6.54
N LEU A 286 -18.08 6.99 7.79
CA LEU A 286 -17.09 6.00 8.22
C LEU A 286 -17.59 4.57 7.93
N PRO A 287 -16.70 3.63 7.56
CA PRO A 287 -17.07 2.24 7.29
C PRO A 287 -17.29 1.43 8.58
N GLY A 288 -17.71 2.09 9.67
CA GLY A 288 -17.97 1.49 10.97
C GLY A 288 -17.82 2.48 12.13
N GLU A 289 -17.87 1.96 13.35
CA GLU A 289 -17.82 2.80 14.55
C GLU A 289 -16.38 3.18 14.93
N PRO A 290 -16.08 4.46 15.23
CA PRO A 290 -14.77 4.88 15.75
C PRO A 290 -14.32 4.03 16.95
N GLY A 291 -13.04 3.64 16.95
CA GLY A 291 -12.47 2.74 17.96
C GLY A 291 -12.77 1.25 17.76
N LYS A 292 -13.54 0.89 16.73
CA LYS A 292 -13.75 -0.51 16.30
C LYS A 292 -13.26 -0.79 14.87
N ILE A 293 -12.93 0.26 14.12
CA ILE A 293 -12.38 0.20 12.76
C ILE A 293 -10.94 0.69 12.76
N PHE A 294 -10.19 0.33 11.71
CA PHE A 294 -8.79 0.75 11.52
C PHE A 294 -7.88 0.37 12.70
N LEU A 295 -8.12 -0.82 13.25
CA LEU A 295 -7.33 -1.35 14.36
C LEU A 295 -6.05 -1.98 13.82
N ASN A 296 -4.96 -1.73 14.54
CA ASN A 296 -3.68 -2.37 14.30
C ASN A 296 -3.71 -3.87 14.66
N PRO A 297 -2.65 -4.62 14.34
CA PRO A 297 -2.51 -6.04 14.69
C PRO A 297 -2.46 -6.41 16.18
N PHE A 298 -2.75 -5.44 17.07
CA PHE A 298 -2.89 -5.64 18.51
C PHE A 298 -4.29 -5.22 19.01
N GLY A 299 -5.19 -4.82 18.10
CA GLY A 299 -6.55 -4.41 18.42
C GLY A 299 -6.67 -2.97 18.92
N HIS A 300 -5.65 -2.14 18.69
CA HIS A 300 -5.64 -0.73 19.10
C HIS A 300 -5.76 0.20 17.88
N TYR A 301 -6.43 1.33 18.08
CA TYR A 301 -6.43 2.41 17.08
C TYR A 301 -5.17 3.25 17.26
N ASP A 302 -4.33 3.31 16.21
CA ASP A 302 -3.05 4.03 16.23
C ASP A 302 -3.11 5.44 15.66
N GLY A 303 -4.29 5.84 15.16
CA GLY A 303 -4.51 7.21 14.68
C GLY A 303 -4.48 8.25 15.80
N ASP A 304 -4.48 9.51 15.38
CA ASP A 304 -4.58 10.63 16.30
C ASP A 304 -5.92 10.59 17.08
N PRO A 305 -5.91 10.95 18.38
CA PRO A 305 -7.13 10.99 19.18
C PRO A 305 -8.07 12.12 18.70
N PRO A 306 -9.39 11.98 18.93
CA PRO A 306 -10.34 13.05 18.66
C PRO A 306 -9.96 14.37 19.35
N ARG A 307 -10.19 15.48 18.66
CA ARG A 307 -9.86 16.85 19.08
C ARG A 307 -11.09 17.70 19.41
N GLU A 308 -12.27 17.10 19.31
CA GLU A 308 -13.58 17.63 19.70
C GLU A 308 -14.35 16.67 20.60
#